data_AF-A0A945KKS4-F1
#
_entry.id   AF-A0A945KKS4-F1
#
_cell.length_a   1.000
_cell.length_b   1.000
_cell.length_c   1.000
_cell.angle_alpha   90.00
_cell.angle_beta   90.00
_cell.angle_gamma   90.00
#
_symmetry.space_group_name_H-M   'P 1'
#
loop_
_entity.id
_entity.type
_entity.pdbx_description
1 polymer ?
#
loop_
_entity_poly.entity_id
_entity_poly.type
_entity_poly.pdbx_seq_one_letter_code
_entity_poly.pdbx_strand_id
1 'polypeptide(L)' 'MKPRPDLLQRFLLHPAELDPCPPDWQAVFGRQAPLAVEIGFGGGEYMAWQAGRKLDTDFVGIEL' A
#
# COMPACT_ATOMS: atom_id res chain seq x y z
N MET A 1 -6.07 3.93 -15.04
CA MET A 1 -6.48 2.55 -14.70
C MET A 1 -7.41 2.68 -13.51
N LYS A 2 -8.66 2.19 -13.58
CA LYS A 2 -9.53 2.24 -12.40
C LYS A 2 -9.03 1.20 -11.38
N PRO A 3 -8.84 1.57 -10.10
CA PRO A 3 -8.46 0.64 -9.06
C PRO A 3 -9.49 -0.48 -8.98
N ARG A 4 -8.98 -1.70 -8.79
CA ARG A 4 -9.75 -2.94 -8.63
C ARG A 4 -10.10 -3.07 -7.15
N PRO A 5 -11.34 -2.76 -6.71
CA PRO A 5 -11.69 -2.71 -5.29
C PRO A 5 -11.48 -4.06 -4.59
N ASP A 6 -11.63 -5.15 -5.35
CA ASP A 6 -11.33 -6.53 -4.95
C ASP A 6 -9.87 -6.72 -4.50
N LEU A 7 -8.92 -6.00 -5.10
CA LEU A 7 -7.51 -6.11 -4.72
C LEU A 7 -7.20 -5.32 -3.45
N LEU A 8 -7.89 -4.21 -3.21
CA LEU A 8 -7.71 -3.42 -1.98
C LEU A 8 -8.10 -4.22 -0.73
N GLN A 9 -9.17 -5.04 -0.80
CA GLN A 9 -9.59 -5.87 0.32
C GLN A 9 -8.56 -6.91 0.76
N ARG A 10 -7.74 -7.41 -0.18
CA ARG A 10 -6.69 -8.39 0.14
C ARG A 10 -5.50 -7.79 0.88
N PHE A 11 -5.26 -6.49 0.71
CA PHE A 11 -4.13 -5.76 1.27
C PHE A 11 -4.56 -4.68 2.26
N LEU A 12 -5.80 -4.73 2.73
CA LEU A 12 -6.29 -3.86 3.78
C LEU A 12 -5.70 -4.33 5.12
N LEU A 13 -4.92 -3.46 5.74
CA LEU A 13 -4.36 -3.66 7.08
C LEU A 13 -5.10 -2.74 8.04
N HIS A 14 -5.78 -3.31 9.04
CA HIS A 14 -6.41 -2.52 10.09
C HIS A 14 -5.36 -2.14 11.15
N PRO A 15 -5.12 -0.85 11.43
CA PRO A 15 -4.06 -0.44 12.36
C PRO A 15 -4.20 -1.02 13.76
N ALA A 16 -5.43 -1.29 14.21
CA ALA A 16 -5.70 -1.91 15.51
C ALA A 16 -5.34 -3.40 15.57
N GLU A 17 -5.15 -4.05 14.43
CA GLU A 17 -4.77 -5.46 14.30
C GLU A 17 -3.26 -5.64 14.03
N LEU A 18 -2.52 -4.53 13.89
CA LEU A 18 -1.08 -4.55 13.64
C LEU A 18 -0.30 -4.65 14.94
N ASP A 19 0.45 -5.74 15.11
CA ASP A 19 1.45 -5.93 16.14
C ASP A 19 2.72 -6.54 15.52
N PRO A 20 3.81 -5.76 15.36
CA PRO A 20 3.99 -4.37 15.79
C PRO A 20 3.24 -3.35 14.91
N CYS A 21 3.06 -2.14 15.43
CA CYS A 21 2.55 -0.98 14.67
C CYS A 21 3.57 0.16 14.72
N PRO A 22 4.20 0.55 13.58
CA PRO A 22 3.95 0.05 12.23
C PRO A 22 4.46 -1.38 12.00
N PRO A 23 3.88 -2.12 11.03
CA PRO A 23 4.31 -3.48 10.72
C PRO A 23 5.66 -3.49 10.01
N ASP A 24 6.29 -4.66 9.95
CA ASP A 24 7.44 -4.88 9.07
C ASP A 24 6.98 -4.91 7.61
N TRP A 25 7.15 -3.79 6.91
CA TRP A 25 6.77 -3.66 5.51
C TRP A 25 7.53 -4.61 4.58
N GLN A 26 8.77 -4.98 4.90
CA GLN A 26 9.52 -5.94 4.08
C GLN A 26 8.88 -7.33 4.18
N ALA A 27 8.40 -7.70 5.37
CA ALA A 27 7.65 -8.93 5.57
C ALA A 27 6.28 -8.89 4.86
N VAL A 28 5.59 -7.74 4.88
CA VAL A 28 4.30 -7.55 4.19
C VAL A 28 4.45 -7.70 2.66
N PHE A 29 5.43 -7.03 2.05
CA PHE A 29 5.66 -7.08 0.61
C PHE A 29 6.48 -8.29 0.15
N GLY A 30 7.12 -9.01 1.07
CA GLY A 30 7.97 -10.17 0.77
C GLY A 30 9.26 -9.83 0.03
N ARG A 31 9.69 -8.56 0.07
CA ARG A 31 10.91 -8.07 -0.59
C ARG A 31 11.51 -6.87 0.14
N GLN A 32 12.73 -6.50 -0.23
CA GLN A 32 13.37 -5.27 0.18
C GLN A 32 13.36 -4.26 -0.98
N ALA A 33 12.65 -3.15 -0.78
CA ALA A 33 12.53 -2.06 -1.74
C ALA A 33 12.30 -0.73 -1.00
N PRO A 34 12.53 0.43 -1.65
CA PRO A 34 12.06 1.71 -1.14
C PRO A 34 10.54 1.69 -0.89
N LEU A 35 10.13 2.29 0.22
CA LEU A 35 8.72 2.41 0.60
C LEU A 35 8.24 3.85 0.36
N ALA A 36 7.20 4.01 -0.43
CA ALA A 36 6.47 5.26 -0.62
C ALA A 36 5.12 5.20 0.12
N VAL A 37 4.80 6.26 0.87
CA VAL A 37 3.56 6.36 1.64
C VAL A 37 2.74 7.55 1.13
N GLU A 38 1.44 7.34 0.87
CA GLU A 38 0.49 8.38 0.50
C GLU A 38 -0.61 8.47 1.57
N ILE A 39 -0.76 9.65 2.19
CA ILE A 39 -1.80 9.93 3.19
C ILE A 39 -2.94 10.65 2.48
N GLY A 40 -4.18 10.19 2.69
CA GLY A 40 -5.34 10.69 1.95
C GLY A 40 -5.31 10.23 0.49
N PHE A 41 -4.99 8.95 0.25
CA PHE A 41 -4.85 8.40 -1.11
C PHE A 41 -6.20 8.30 -1.86
N GLY A 42 -7.32 8.54 -1.16
CA GLY A 42 -8.67 8.51 -1.72
C GLY A 42 -8.97 7.18 -2.39
N GLY A 43 -9.30 7.22 -3.68
CA GLY A 43 -9.57 6.00 -4.46
C GLY A 43 -8.32 5.20 -4.85
N GLY A 44 -7.11 5.75 -4.72
CA GLY A 44 -5.85 5.09 -5.07
C GLY A 44 -5.49 5.08 -6.56
N GLU A 45 -6.18 5.84 -7.40
CA GLU A 45 -5.91 5.92 -8.83
C GLU A 45 -4.49 6.43 -9.14
N TYR A 46 -4.06 7.47 -8.44
CA TYR A 46 -2.73 8.06 -8.62
C TYR A 46 -1.63 7.14 -8.10
N MET A 47 -1.81 6.57 -6.91
CA MET A 47 -0.92 5.56 -6.35
C MET A 47 -0.77 4.36 -7.30
N ALA A 48 -1.86 3.80 -7.79
CA ALA A 48 -1.82 2.67 -8.72
C ALA A 48 -1.09 3.01 -10.03
N TRP A 49 -1.25 4.24 -10.52
CA TRP A 49 -0.51 4.73 -11.67
C TRP A 49 1.00 4.84 -11.39
N GLN A 50 1.40 5.33 -10.21
CA GLN A 50 2.81 5.37 -9.78
C GLN A 50 3.39 3.96 -9.62
N ALA A 51 2.68 3.06 -8.94
CA ALA A 51 3.09 1.68 -8.71
C ALA A 51 3.33 0.91 -10.01
N GLY A 52 2.50 1.15 -11.04
CA GLY A 52 2.70 0.56 -12.37
C GLY A 52 3.94 1.08 -13.12
N ARG A 53 4.57 2.17 -12.65
CA ARG A 53 5.75 2.80 -13.28
C ARG A 53 7.04 2.62 -12.46
N LYS A 54 6.91 2.38 -11.15
CA LYS A 54 8.02 2.22 -10.21
C LYS A 54 7.96 0.81 -9.61
N LEU A 55 8.24 -0.19 -10.44
CA LEU A 55 8.17 -1.60 -10.06
C LEU A 55 9.18 -1.99 -8.97
N ASP A 56 10.21 -1.18 -8.78
CA ASP A 56 11.24 -1.30 -7.76
C ASP A 56 10.86 -0.63 -6.43
N THR A 57 9.66 -0.04 -6.31
CA THR A 57 9.19 0.68 -5.11
C THR A 57 7.90 0.03 -4.59
N ASP A 58 7.77 -0.07 -3.27
CA ASP A 58 6.55 -0.49 -2.58
C ASP A 58 5.70 0.73 -2.20
N PHE A 59 4.37 0.58 -2.23
CA PHE A 59 3.43 1.68 -1.98
C PHE A 59 2.42 1.31 -0.90
N VAL A 60 2.26 2.18 0.10
CA VAL A 60 1.26 2.04 1.17
C VAL A 60 0.38 3.29 1.18
N GLY A 61 -0.93 3.07 1.10
CA GLY A 61 -1.94 4.12 1.23
C GLY A 61 -2.55 4.13 2.62
N ILE A 62 -2.72 5.33 3.20
CA ILE A 62 -3.44 5.55 4.45
C ILE A 62 -4.64 6.47 4.17
N GLU A 63 -5.84 6.04 4.53
CA GLU A 63 -7.11 6.75 4.37
C GLU A 63 -8.01 6.46 5.60
N LEU A 64 -8.92 7.38 5.93
CA LEU A 64 -9.84 7.28 7.08
C LEU A 64 -11.10 6.47 6.79
#